data_AF-H3BVN8-F1
#
_entry.id   AF-H3BVN8-F1
#
_cell.length_a   1.000
_cell.length_b   1.000
_cell.length_c   1.000
_cell.angle_alpha   90.00
_cell.angle_beta   90.00
_cell.angle_gamma   90.00
#
_symmetry.space_group_name_H-M   'P 1'
#
loop_
_entity.id
_entity.type
_entity.pdbx_description
1 polymer ?
#
loop_
_entity_poly.entity_id
_entity_poly.type
_entity_poly.pdbx_seq_one_letter_code
_entity_poly.pdbx_strand_id
1 'polypeptide(L)'
;SVHSCIFDHLTTMKAVALILALALFAAGSYARSVPPNPDQWQVTVNRFWQYITDLNQQTDGVVKHLKTHQISRELDTLITDAMAELTKYREDIQTKLAPFTDSSSGLLTQDMQLLFNRLQKDMTEAKDRSTEYLQELKSLMEQNSDDARQRMSTYTGKLRKRLDKDTKEIHETQLEVTVQELRTTLEGKMDELKQMFTPYADQIREQ
;
A
#
# COMPACT_ATOMS: atom_id res chain seq x y z
N SER A 1 -28.11 -51.91 -11.46
CA SER A 1 -26.95 -51.01 -11.63
C SER A 1 -27.25 -49.65 -12.22
N VAL A 2 -28.23 -49.45 -13.11
CA VAL A 2 -28.46 -48.13 -13.75
C VAL A 2 -29.13 -47.10 -12.81
N HIS A 3 -29.96 -47.55 -11.86
CA HIS A 3 -30.69 -46.67 -10.94
C HIS A 3 -29.79 -46.00 -9.88
N SER A 4 -28.66 -46.62 -9.52
CA SER A 4 -27.71 -46.07 -8.53
C SER A 4 -26.86 -44.94 -9.10
N CYS A 5 -26.53 -45.00 -10.41
CA CYS A 5 -25.69 -44.00 -11.08
C CYS A 5 -26.43 -42.68 -11.33
N ILE A 6 -27.74 -42.75 -11.59
CA ILE A 6 -28.58 -41.54 -11.79
C ILE A 6 -28.83 -40.82 -10.46
N PHE A 7 -28.97 -41.57 -9.36
CA PHE A 7 -29.16 -40.97 -8.04
C PHE A 7 -27.91 -40.21 -7.60
N ASP A 8 -26.72 -40.80 -7.78
CA ASP A 8 -25.43 -40.19 -7.41
C ASP A 8 -25.10 -38.92 -8.23
N HIS A 9 -25.44 -38.93 -9.52
CA HIS A 9 -25.25 -37.78 -10.41
C HIS A 9 -26.21 -36.61 -10.11
N LEU A 10 -27.38 -36.90 -9.50
CA LEU A 10 -28.37 -35.91 -9.11
C LEU A 10 -28.03 -35.25 -7.75
N THR A 11 -27.45 -36.01 -6.81
CA THR A 11 -26.94 -35.47 -5.53
C THR A 11 -25.72 -34.59 -5.73
N THR A 12 -24.81 -34.98 -6.62
CA THR A 12 -23.62 -34.18 -6.97
C THR A 12 -23.99 -32.88 -7.69
N MET A 13 -24.95 -32.89 -8.62
CA MET A 13 -25.42 -31.64 -9.26
C MET A 13 -26.11 -30.69 -8.27
N LYS A 14 -26.87 -31.22 -7.28
CA LYS A 14 -27.48 -30.40 -6.22
C LYS A 14 -26.43 -29.81 -5.27
N ALA A 15 -25.38 -30.56 -4.93
CA ALA A 15 -24.28 -30.08 -4.12
C ALA A 15 -23.46 -28.99 -4.85
N VAL A 16 -23.18 -29.17 -6.14
CA VAL A 16 -22.51 -28.15 -6.98
C VAL A 16 -23.38 -26.91 -7.14
N ALA A 17 -24.70 -27.07 -7.31
CA ALA A 17 -25.63 -25.94 -7.35
C ALA A 17 -25.71 -25.18 -6.02
N LEU A 18 -25.62 -25.87 -4.88
CA LEU A 18 -25.54 -25.24 -3.55
C LEU A 18 -24.21 -24.53 -3.31
N ILE A 19 -23.08 -25.10 -3.76
CA ILE A 19 -21.76 -24.46 -3.71
C ILE A 19 -21.71 -23.23 -4.63
N LEU A 20 -22.28 -23.32 -5.83
CA LEU A 20 -22.41 -22.18 -6.75
C LEU A 20 -23.38 -21.13 -6.21
N ALA A 21 -24.49 -21.53 -5.58
CA ALA A 21 -25.40 -20.59 -4.92
C ALA A 21 -24.75 -19.91 -3.71
N LEU A 22 -23.95 -20.62 -2.91
CA LEU A 22 -23.17 -20.03 -1.82
C LEU A 22 -22.05 -19.11 -2.34
N ALA A 23 -21.40 -19.46 -3.45
CA ALA A 23 -20.42 -18.59 -4.10
C ALA A 23 -21.05 -17.34 -4.71
N LEU A 24 -22.28 -17.43 -5.23
CA LEU A 24 -23.02 -16.29 -5.77
C LEU A 24 -23.65 -15.43 -4.66
N PHE A 25 -24.06 -16.01 -3.53
CA PHE A 25 -24.46 -15.26 -2.34
C PHE A 25 -23.26 -14.61 -1.64
N ALA A 26 -22.08 -15.25 -1.63
CA ALA A 26 -20.85 -14.66 -1.13
C ALA A 26 -20.29 -13.57 -2.07
N ALA A 27 -20.44 -13.72 -3.40
CA ALA A 27 -20.08 -12.69 -4.36
C ALA A 27 -21.11 -11.53 -4.44
N GLY A 28 -22.35 -11.78 -4.00
CA GLY A 28 -23.44 -10.79 -3.97
C GLY A 28 -23.36 -9.77 -2.83
N SER A 29 -22.46 -9.98 -1.86
CA SER A 29 -22.19 -9.06 -0.75
C SER A 29 -20.75 -8.53 -0.72
N TYR A 30 -20.10 -8.46 -1.88
CA TYR A 30 -18.94 -7.57 -2.11
C TYR A 30 -19.31 -6.44 -3.08
N ALA A 31 -20.57 -5.98 -3.04
CA ALA A 31 -20.90 -4.67 -3.57
C ALA A 31 -20.32 -3.62 -2.61
N ARG A 32 -19.12 -3.14 -2.97
CA ARG A 32 -18.45 -1.95 -2.41
C ARG A 32 -17.61 -2.16 -1.15
N SER A 33 -16.56 -2.98 -1.23
CA SER A 33 -15.32 -2.57 -0.55
C SER A 33 -14.76 -1.37 -1.34
N VAL A 34 -15.24 -0.18 -0.97
CA VAL A 34 -14.51 1.07 -1.24
C VAL A 34 -13.06 0.77 -0.89
N PRO A 35 -12.06 1.01 -1.77
CA PRO A 35 -10.66 0.90 -1.35
C PRO A 35 -10.54 1.73 -0.06
N PRO A 36 -9.87 1.23 0.99
CA PRO A 36 -9.71 2.01 2.21
C PRO A 36 -9.18 3.38 1.78
N ASN A 37 -9.84 4.43 2.28
CA ASN A 37 -9.47 5.83 2.14
C ASN A 37 -7.96 5.96 1.88
N PRO A 38 -7.48 6.59 0.79
CA PRO A 38 -6.05 6.59 0.46
C PRO A 38 -5.26 6.90 1.73
N ASP A 39 -4.43 5.94 2.14
CA ASP A 39 -3.74 6.04 3.42
C ASP A 39 -3.02 7.39 3.48
N GLN A 40 -3.10 8.08 4.62
CA GLN A 40 -2.58 9.46 4.75
C GLN A 40 -1.11 9.58 4.32
N TRP A 41 -0.33 8.51 4.48
CA TRP A 41 1.06 8.45 4.01
C TRP A 41 1.20 8.54 2.48
N GLN A 42 0.25 7.99 1.71
CA GLN A 42 0.26 8.12 0.24
C GLN A 42 -0.02 9.57 -0.17
N VAL A 43 -0.90 10.25 0.58
CA VAL A 43 -1.23 11.65 0.33
C VAL A 43 0.00 12.54 0.55
N THR A 44 0.75 12.32 1.63
CA THR A 44 1.97 13.11 1.93
C THR A 44 3.10 12.82 0.95
N VAL A 45 3.31 11.56 0.52
CA VAL A 45 4.24 11.22 -0.57
C VAL A 45 3.84 11.88 -1.89
N ASN A 46 2.54 11.90 -2.21
CA ASN A 46 2.04 12.57 -3.41
C ASN A 46 2.26 14.09 -3.37
N ARG A 47 2.09 14.74 -2.20
CA ARG A 47 2.39 16.17 -2.04
C ARG A 47 3.86 16.48 -2.27
N PHE A 48 4.77 15.65 -1.73
CA PHE A 48 6.19 15.73 -2.00
C PHE A 48 6.48 15.67 -3.51
N TRP A 49 5.88 14.69 -4.18
CA TRP A 49 6.05 14.51 -5.62
C TRP A 49 5.52 15.69 -6.45
N GLN A 50 4.33 16.19 -6.10
CA GLN A 50 3.71 17.35 -6.74
C GLN A 50 4.61 18.58 -6.61
N TYR A 51 5.16 18.83 -5.42
CA TYR A 51 6.06 19.95 -5.19
C TYR A 51 7.32 19.88 -6.08
N ILE A 52 7.95 18.71 -6.23
CA ILE A 52 9.08 18.54 -7.15
C ILE A 52 8.69 18.77 -8.62
N THR A 53 7.50 18.32 -9.01
CA THR A 53 7.00 18.51 -10.37
C THR A 53 6.76 19.99 -10.67
N ASP A 54 6.15 20.71 -9.73
CA ASP A 54 5.87 22.14 -9.84
C ASP A 54 7.15 22.97 -9.91
N LEU A 55 8.20 22.56 -9.17
CA LEU A 55 9.53 23.19 -9.27
C LEU A 55 10.15 23.05 -10.66
N ASN A 56 9.99 21.89 -11.30
CA ASN A 56 10.54 21.64 -12.64
C ASN A 56 9.78 22.43 -13.74
N GLN A 57 8.47 22.60 -13.58
CA GLN A 57 7.65 23.37 -14.53
C GLN A 57 7.90 24.88 -14.46
N GLN A 58 8.40 25.40 -13.34
CA GLN A 58 8.65 26.82 -13.13
C GLN A 58 10.06 27.22 -13.60
N THR A 59 10.25 27.47 -14.90
CA THR A 59 11.61 27.46 -15.46
C THR A 59 12.29 28.82 -15.72
N ASP A 60 11.58 29.97 -15.81
CA ASP A 60 12.27 31.22 -16.24
C ASP A 60 12.11 32.44 -15.30
N GLY A 61 10.91 32.67 -14.75
CA GLY A 61 10.65 33.84 -13.88
C GLY A 61 10.88 33.59 -12.39
N VAL A 62 10.60 32.37 -11.93
CA VAL A 62 10.53 32.05 -10.49
C VAL A 62 11.92 31.75 -9.91
N VAL A 63 12.80 31.14 -10.69
CA VAL A 63 14.16 30.72 -10.26
C VAL A 63 15.01 31.92 -9.80
N LYS A 64 14.77 33.12 -10.35
CA LYS A 64 15.47 34.36 -9.94
C LYS A 64 15.17 34.77 -8.49
N HIS A 65 13.96 34.50 -8.02
CA HIS A 65 13.50 34.89 -6.67
C HIS A 65 13.42 33.70 -5.71
N LEU A 66 13.49 32.47 -6.22
CA LEU A 66 13.51 31.25 -5.43
C LEU A 66 14.76 31.19 -4.55
N LYS A 67 14.52 30.98 -3.25
CA LYS A 67 15.56 30.74 -2.28
C LYS A 67 15.69 29.23 -2.10
N THR A 68 16.81 28.64 -2.54
CA THR A 68 17.09 27.19 -2.41
C THR A 68 16.85 26.66 -0.99
N HIS A 69 17.16 27.45 0.04
CA HIS A 69 16.90 27.06 1.44
C HIS A 69 15.40 26.97 1.79
N GLN A 70 14.51 27.74 1.16
CA GLN A 70 13.06 27.61 1.37
C GLN A 70 12.57 26.30 0.76
N ILE A 71 13.05 25.97 -0.43
CA ILE A 71 12.71 24.75 -1.14
C ILE A 71 13.19 23.51 -0.38
N SER A 72 14.45 23.54 0.07
CA SER A 72 15.03 22.46 0.87
C SER A 72 14.22 22.24 2.16
N ARG A 73 13.84 23.32 2.87
CA ARG A 73 12.99 23.23 4.06
C ARG A 73 11.60 22.68 3.78
N GLU A 74 10.96 23.09 2.69
CA GLU A 74 9.63 22.59 2.32
C GLU A 74 9.69 21.09 2.00
N LEU A 75 10.69 20.68 1.19
CA LEU A 75 10.92 19.26 0.89
C LEU A 75 11.24 18.45 2.15
N ASP A 76 12.07 18.97 3.06
CA ASP A 76 12.35 18.33 4.35
C ASP A 76 11.09 18.19 5.22
N THR A 77 10.21 19.19 5.20
CA THR A 77 8.91 19.14 5.91
C THR A 77 8.02 18.06 5.31
N LEU A 78 7.88 18.01 3.99
CA LEU A 78 7.09 17.01 3.29
C LEU A 78 7.64 15.57 3.49
N ILE A 79 8.96 15.41 3.55
CA ILE A 79 9.60 14.14 3.92
C ILE A 79 9.25 13.77 5.35
N THR A 80 9.36 14.73 6.28
CA THR A 80 9.06 14.50 7.70
C THR A 80 7.60 14.10 7.90
N ASP A 81 6.67 14.81 7.26
CA ASP A 81 5.23 14.50 7.28
C ASP A 81 4.94 13.11 6.72
N ALA A 82 5.58 12.75 5.61
CA ALA A 82 5.46 11.41 5.03
C ALA A 82 5.96 10.32 5.99
N MET A 83 7.13 10.51 6.60
CA MET A 83 7.68 9.54 7.55
C MET A 83 6.87 9.44 8.85
N ALA A 84 6.26 10.54 9.29
CA ALA A 84 5.37 10.54 10.45
C ALA A 84 4.09 9.72 10.17
N GLU A 85 3.46 9.91 9.01
CA GLU A 85 2.29 9.11 8.62
C GLU A 85 2.63 7.64 8.39
N LEU A 86 3.80 7.34 7.81
CA LEU A 86 4.29 5.96 7.68
C LEU A 86 4.55 5.32 9.05
N THR A 87 5.07 6.08 10.02
CA THR A 87 5.31 5.56 11.38
C THR A 87 3.99 5.19 12.05
N LYS A 88 2.97 6.06 11.99
CA LYS A 88 1.62 5.72 12.48
C LYS A 88 1.05 4.48 11.81
N TYR A 89 1.26 4.36 10.50
CA TYR A 89 0.80 3.20 9.73
C TYR A 89 1.52 1.91 10.14
N ARG A 90 2.82 1.97 10.40
CA ARG A 90 3.58 0.85 10.97
C ARG A 90 3.01 0.40 12.31
N GLU A 91 2.74 1.35 13.20
CA GLU A 91 2.20 1.09 14.54
C GLU A 91 0.82 0.43 14.46
N ASP A 92 -0.04 0.86 13.54
CA ASP A 92 -1.33 0.22 13.25
C ASP A 92 -1.14 -1.24 12.81
N ILE A 93 -0.22 -1.48 11.86
CA ILE A 93 0.10 -2.84 11.41
C ILE A 93 0.70 -3.68 12.52
N GLN A 94 1.62 -3.15 13.34
CA GLN A 94 2.17 -3.89 14.47
C GLN A 94 1.09 -4.26 15.48
N THR A 95 0.12 -3.36 15.73
CA THR A 95 -1.00 -3.61 16.63
C THR A 95 -1.92 -4.71 16.08
N LYS A 96 -2.22 -4.65 14.78
CA LYS A 96 -3.01 -5.67 14.07
C LYS A 96 -2.31 -7.01 14.02
N LEU A 97 -0.98 -7.02 13.93
CA LEU A 97 -0.18 -8.23 13.87
C LEU A 97 0.21 -8.81 15.24
N ALA A 98 0.06 -8.04 16.33
CA ALA A 98 0.37 -8.48 17.70
C ALA A 98 -0.29 -9.80 18.15
N PRO A 99 -1.55 -10.12 17.81
CA PRO A 99 -2.15 -11.41 18.17
C PRO A 99 -1.61 -12.58 17.34
N PHE A 100 -0.85 -12.34 16.28
CA PHE A 100 -0.25 -13.39 15.44
C PHE A 100 1.18 -13.71 15.90
N THR A 101 1.37 -14.87 16.52
CA THR A 101 2.67 -15.33 17.03
C THR A 101 3.54 -16.03 15.97
N ASP A 102 3.07 -16.08 14.72
CA ASP A 102 3.78 -16.78 13.64
C ASP A 102 4.98 -15.98 13.12
N SER A 103 6.03 -16.71 12.71
CA SER A 103 7.27 -16.14 12.16
C SER A 103 7.02 -15.17 10.98
N SER A 104 5.93 -15.35 10.23
CA SER A 104 5.56 -14.51 9.09
C SER A 104 5.17 -13.07 9.47
N SER A 105 4.60 -12.85 10.66
CA SER A 105 4.25 -11.50 11.13
C SER A 105 5.49 -10.65 11.42
N GLY A 106 6.54 -11.29 11.95
CA GLY A 106 7.85 -10.65 12.19
C GLY A 106 8.55 -10.28 10.88
N LEU A 107 8.52 -11.18 9.89
CA LEU A 107 9.03 -10.91 8.53
C LEU A 107 8.31 -9.73 7.88
N LEU A 108 6.98 -9.70 7.93
CA LEU A 108 6.17 -8.63 7.34
C LEU A 108 6.47 -7.25 7.94
N THR A 109 6.64 -7.20 9.26
CA THR A 109 7.04 -5.97 9.97
C THR A 109 8.44 -5.51 9.57
N GLN A 110 9.36 -6.45 9.33
CA GLN A 110 10.72 -6.14 8.90
C GLN A 110 10.77 -5.66 7.44
N ASP A 111 10.07 -6.34 6.54
CA ASP A 111 9.96 -5.97 5.12
C ASP A 111 9.38 -4.56 4.98
N MET A 112 8.34 -4.25 5.75
CA MET A 112 7.76 -2.91 5.81
C MET A 112 8.78 -1.84 6.25
N GLN A 113 9.58 -2.12 7.29
CA GLN A 113 10.62 -1.19 7.73
C GLN A 113 11.65 -0.93 6.62
N LEU A 114 12.03 -1.96 5.86
CA LEU A 114 12.96 -1.82 4.74
C LEU A 114 12.38 -0.95 3.63
N LEU A 115 11.10 -1.13 3.30
CA LEU A 115 10.40 -0.31 2.31
C LEU A 115 10.34 1.15 2.74
N PHE A 116 10.08 1.44 4.01
CA PHE A 116 10.03 2.80 4.52
C PHE A 116 11.39 3.48 4.50
N ASN A 117 12.43 2.77 4.91
CA ASN A 117 13.80 3.26 4.84
C ASN A 117 14.22 3.57 3.39
N ARG A 118 13.80 2.73 2.43
CA ARG A 118 14.05 2.96 1.01
C ARG A 118 13.32 4.21 0.52
N LEU A 119 12.03 4.33 0.81
CA LEU A 119 11.25 5.51 0.44
C LEU A 119 11.84 6.80 1.03
N GLN A 120 12.23 6.79 2.30
CA GLN A 120 12.89 7.94 2.96
C GLN A 120 14.17 8.34 2.23
N LYS A 121 15.01 7.35 1.89
CA LYS A 121 16.25 7.57 1.14
C LYS A 121 15.96 8.17 -0.23
N ASP A 122 14.99 7.62 -0.96
CA ASP A 122 14.62 8.06 -2.30
C ASP A 122 14.08 9.50 -2.29
N MET A 123 13.30 9.88 -1.28
CA MET A 123 12.84 11.25 -1.11
C MET A 123 13.96 12.22 -0.65
N THR A 124 14.91 11.75 0.14
CA THR A 124 16.08 12.57 0.53
C THR A 124 16.98 12.84 -0.67
N GLU A 125 17.29 11.82 -1.47
CA GLU A 125 18.05 11.96 -2.71
C GLU A 125 17.35 12.93 -3.69
N ALA A 126 16.01 12.84 -3.77
CA ALA A 126 15.16 13.74 -4.52
C ALA A 126 15.29 15.20 -4.11
N LYS A 127 15.29 15.46 -2.80
CA LYS A 127 15.51 16.80 -2.27
C LYS A 127 16.86 17.32 -2.70
N ASP A 128 17.92 16.57 -2.42
CA ASP A 128 19.30 17.02 -2.64
C ASP A 128 19.52 17.36 -4.11
N ARG A 129 19.10 16.47 -5.02
CA ARG A 129 19.20 16.68 -6.47
C ARG A 129 18.36 17.84 -6.97
N SER A 130 17.16 18.03 -6.43
CA SER A 130 16.32 19.16 -6.81
C SER A 130 16.95 20.50 -6.38
N THR A 131 17.59 20.53 -5.21
CA THR A 131 18.28 21.72 -4.71
C THR A 131 19.57 22.02 -5.47
N GLU A 132 20.35 21.00 -5.82
CA GLU A 132 21.56 21.09 -6.66
C GLU A 132 21.21 21.66 -8.04
N TYR A 133 20.19 21.10 -8.70
CA TYR A 133 19.71 21.61 -10.00
C TYR A 133 19.37 23.10 -9.97
N LEU A 134 18.66 23.56 -8.94
CA LEU A 134 18.26 24.95 -8.85
C LEU A 134 19.44 25.89 -8.60
N GLN A 135 20.49 25.42 -7.92
CA GLN A 135 21.74 26.16 -7.78
C GLN A 135 22.49 26.25 -9.11
N GLU A 136 22.59 25.14 -9.84
CA GLU A 136 23.19 25.10 -11.18
C GLU A 136 22.43 25.99 -12.17
N LEU A 137 21.10 25.89 -12.22
CA LEU A 137 20.26 26.68 -13.10
C LEU A 137 20.39 28.18 -12.81
N LYS A 138 20.46 28.57 -11.54
CA LYS A 138 20.70 29.96 -11.14
C LYS A 138 22.07 30.47 -11.62
N SER A 139 23.08 29.61 -11.60
CA SER A 139 24.43 29.91 -12.10
C SER A 139 24.49 29.99 -13.63
N LEU A 140 23.75 29.11 -14.32
CA LEU A 140 23.77 28.93 -15.78
C LEU A 140 22.75 29.80 -16.54
N MET A 141 21.91 30.56 -15.82
CA MET A 141 20.85 31.40 -16.39
C MET A 141 21.37 32.48 -17.36
N GLU A 142 22.68 32.75 -17.37
CA GLU A 142 23.32 33.70 -18.27
C GLU A 142 23.93 33.06 -19.53
N GLN A 143 24.03 31.72 -19.63
CA GLN A 143 24.79 31.08 -20.71
C GLN A 143 24.15 29.84 -21.37
N ASN A 144 23.36 29.00 -20.66
CA ASN A 144 22.63 27.87 -21.28
C ASN A 144 21.65 27.16 -20.31
N SER A 145 20.38 27.58 -20.22
CA SER A 145 19.39 26.96 -19.31
C SER A 145 18.84 25.60 -19.78
N ASP A 146 19.01 25.27 -21.07
CA ASP A 146 18.43 24.06 -21.68
C ASP A 146 19.08 22.75 -21.20
N ASP A 147 20.41 22.70 -21.01
CA ASP A 147 21.10 21.49 -20.53
C ASP A 147 20.67 21.14 -19.11
N ALA A 148 20.63 22.14 -18.22
CA ALA A 148 20.15 21.96 -16.86
C ALA A 148 18.70 21.43 -16.87
N ARG A 149 17.84 22.01 -17.70
CA ARG A 149 16.42 21.60 -17.84
C ARG A 149 16.28 20.15 -18.31
N GLN A 150 17.07 19.73 -19.30
CA GLN A 150 17.06 18.36 -19.79
C GLN A 150 17.50 17.35 -18.73
N ARG A 151 18.54 17.67 -17.96
CA ARG A 151 19.02 16.84 -16.84
C ARG A 151 17.96 16.69 -15.76
N MET A 152 17.31 17.79 -15.38
CA MET A 152 16.26 17.78 -14.37
C MET A 152 15.04 16.97 -14.83
N SER A 153 14.57 17.16 -16.06
CA SER A 153 13.48 16.35 -16.64
C SER A 153 13.79 14.84 -16.58
N THR A 154 15.00 14.46 -16.97
CA THR A 154 15.45 13.06 -16.91
C THR A 154 15.48 12.55 -15.46
N TYR A 155 15.95 13.38 -14.52
CA TYR A 155 16.03 13.04 -13.11
C TYR A 155 14.64 12.87 -12.48
N THR A 156 13.76 13.86 -12.62
CA THR A 156 12.36 13.83 -12.18
C THR A 156 11.67 12.58 -12.74
N GLY A 157 11.86 12.26 -14.02
CA GLY A 157 11.32 11.02 -14.60
C GLY A 157 11.78 9.73 -13.91
N LYS A 158 13.08 9.62 -13.55
CA LYS A 158 13.61 8.46 -12.81
C LYS A 158 13.10 8.41 -11.38
N LEU A 159 13.06 9.56 -10.71
CA LEU A 159 12.56 9.68 -9.35
C LEU A 159 11.08 9.28 -9.26
N ARG A 160 10.24 9.73 -10.20
CA ARG A 160 8.82 9.34 -10.25
C ARG A 160 8.68 7.84 -10.24
N LYS A 161 9.43 7.17 -11.12
CA LYS A 161 9.38 5.71 -11.25
C LYS A 161 9.81 5.00 -9.96
N ARG A 162 10.80 5.54 -9.24
CA ARG A 162 11.26 4.97 -7.96
C ARG A 162 10.22 5.15 -6.85
N LEU A 163 9.70 6.36 -6.67
CA LEU A 163 8.67 6.63 -5.65
C LEU A 163 7.36 5.88 -5.94
N ASP A 164 6.94 5.81 -7.20
CA ASP A 164 5.77 5.03 -7.61
C ASP A 164 5.99 3.53 -7.33
N LYS A 165 7.21 3.03 -7.52
CA LYS A 165 7.57 1.64 -7.21
C LYS A 165 7.54 1.40 -5.70
N ASP A 166 8.21 2.22 -4.91
CA ASP A 166 8.25 2.08 -3.45
C ASP A 166 6.85 2.20 -2.83
N THR A 167 6.02 3.11 -3.34
CA THR A 167 4.61 3.26 -2.91
C THR A 167 3.79 2.01 -3.24
N LYS A 168 4.00 1.40 -4.42
CA LYS A 168 3.34 0.14 -4.79
C LYS A 168 3.76 -1.02 -3.92
N GLU A 169 5.06 -1.17 -3.65
CA GLU A 169 5.57 -2.25 -2.78
C GLU A 169 4.95 -2.13 -1.38
N ILE A 170 4.84 -0.91 -0.82
CA ILE A 170 4.17 -0.69 0.48
C ILE A 170 2.68 -1.07 0.43
N HIS A 171 1.98 -0.74 -0.67
CA HIS A 171 0.58 -1.11 -0.86
C HIS A 171 0.40 -2.62 -1.07
N GLU A 172 1.34 -3.31 -1.70
CA GLU A 172 1.30 -4.77 -1.83
C GLU A 172 1.42 -5.45 -0.45
N THR A 173 2.34 -4.96 0.39
CA THR A 173 2.46 -5.41 1.79
C THR A 173 1.18 -5.17 2.60
N GLN A 174 0.44 -4.07 2.35
CA GLN A 174 -0.88 -3.82 2.96
C GLN A 174 -1.89 -4.93 2.66
N LEU A 175 -1.93 -5.38 1.41
CA LEU A 175 -2.85 -6.43 0.98
C LEU A 175 -2.53 -7.75 1.68
N GLU A 176 -1.26 -8.05 1.89
CA GLU A 176 -0.83 -9.24 2.63
C GLU A 176 -1.29 -9.22 4.10
N VAL A 177 -1.13 -8.08 4.80
CA VAL A 177 -1.66 -7.91 6.16
C VAL A 177 -3.18 -8.14 6.18
N THR A 178 -3.90 -7.53 5.25
CA THR A 178 -5.38 -7.62 5.18
C THR A 178 -5.84 -9.06 4.94
N VAL A 179 -5.15 -9.82 4.08
CA VAL A 179 -5.45 -11.23 3.84
C VAL A 179 -5.21 -12.07 5.10
N GLN A 180 -4.15 -11.78 5.86
CA GLN A 180 -3.86 -12.48 7.10
C GLN A 180 -4.93 -12.22 8.18
N GLU A 181 -5.41 -10.98 8.30
CA GLU A 181 -6.54 -10.63 9.17
C GLU A 181 -7.84 -11.36 8.78
N LEU A 182 -8.14 -11.44 7.48
CA LEU A 182 -9.33 -12.11 6.98
C LEU A 182 -9.30 -13.62 7.25
N ARG A 183 -8.17 -14.28 7.00
CA ARG A 183 -8.01 -15.72 7.25
C ARG A 183 -8.25 -16.06 8.71
N THR A 184 -7.61 -15.31 9.61
CA THR A 184 -7.72 -15.58 11.05
C THR A 184 -9.09 -15.23 11.63
N THR A 185 -9.72 -14.16 11.15
CA THR A 185 -11.13 -13.85 11.51
C THR A 185 -12.05 -14.99 11.10
N LEU A 186 -11.83 -15.57 9.92
CA LEU A 186 -12.65 -16.68 9.42
C LEU A 186 -12.40 -17.97 10.23
N GLU A 187 -11.16 -18.29 10.56
CA GLU A 187 -10.79 -19.44 11.41
C GLU A 187 -11.40 -19.32 12.82
N GLY A 188 -11.25 -18.17 13.47
CA GLY A 188 -11.84 -17.93 14.79
C GLY A 188 -13.37 -18.02 14.80
N LYS A 189 -14.04 -17.50 13.76
CA LYS A 189 -15.50 -17.62 13.61
C LYS A 189 -15.93 -19.05 13.34
N MET A 190 -15.16 -19.82 12.58
CA MET A 190 -15.43 -21.23 12.34
C MET A 190 -15.30 -22.05 13.62
N ASP A 191 -14.29 -21.76 14.46
CA ASP A 191 -14.10 -22.42 15.75
C ASP A 191 -15.19 -22.06 16.77
N GLU A 192 -15.63 -20.80 16.83
CA GLU A 192 -16.79 -20.38 17.64
C GLU A 192 -18.07 -21.11 17.21
N LEU A 193 -18.33 -21.19 15.90
CA LEU A 193 -19.48 -21.93 15.37
C LEU A 193 -19.37 -23.40 15.73
N LYS A 194 -18.20 -24.02 15.55
CA LYS A 194 -17.97 -25.41 15.91
C LYS A 194 -18.25 -25.64 17.39
N GLN A 195 -17.73 -24.81 18.29
CA GLN A 195 -18.00 -24.92 19.73
C GLN A 195 -19.49 -24.75 20.09
N MET A 196 -20.22 -23.86 19.41
CA MET A 196 -21.66 -23.72 19.61
C MET A 196 -22.45 -24.94 19.14
N PHE A 197 -22.03 -25.60 18.06
CA PHE A 197 -22.72 -26.76 17.50
C PHE A 197 -22.31 -28.11 18.12
N THR A 198 -21.13 -28.21 18.73
CA THR A 198 -20.66 -29.40 19.48
C THR A 198 -21.70 -29.93 20.47
N PRO A 199 -22.27 -29.13 21.41
CA PRO A 199 -23.22 -29.66 22.40
C PRO A 199 -24.53 -30.18 21.80
N TYR A 200 -24.95 -29.67 20.63
CA TYR A 200 -26.13 -30.17 19.92
C TYR A 200 -25.83 -31.49 19.19
N ALA A 201 -24.62 -31.64 18.65
CA ALA A 201 -24.18 -32.89 18.05
C ALA A 201 -24.05 -34.01 19.09
N ASP A 202 -23.57 -33.69 20.30
CA ASP A 202 -23.45 -34.65 21.40
C ASP A 202 -24.83 -35.06 21.95
N GLN A 203 -25.79 -34.13 22.09
CA GLN A 203 -27.17 -34.46 22.49
C GLN A 203 -27.90 -35.42 21.56
N ILE A 204 -27.61 -35.38 20.25
CA ILE A 204 -28.21 -36.30 19.26
C ILE A 204 -27.56 -37.68 19.32
N ARG A 205 -26.33 -37.77 19.83
CA ARG A 205 -25.55 -39.02 19.93
C ARG A 205 -25.84 -39.81 21.21
N GLU A 206 -26.35 -39.15 22.25
CA GLU A 206 -26.76 -39.76 23.52
C GLU A 206 -28.24 -40.21 23.57
N GLN A 207 -29.01 -40.00 22.49
CA GLN A 207 -30.35 -40.58 22.28
C GLN A 207 -30.30 -41.77 21.32
#